data_AF-A0ABD6Y470-F1
#
_entry.id   AF-A0ABD6Y470-F1
#
_cell.length_a   1.000
_cell.length_b   1.000
_cell.length_c   1.000
_cell.angle_alpha   90.00
_cell.angle_beta   90.00
_cell.angle_gamma   90.00
#
_symmetry.space_group_name_H-M   'P 1'
#
loop_
_entity.id
_entity.type
_entity.pdbx_description
1 polymer ?
#
loop_
_entity_poly.entity_id
_entity_poly.type
_entity_poly.pdbx_seq_one_letter_code
_entity_poly.pdbx_strand_id
1 'polypeptide(L)'
;MIKKKLLITSIALIMMTLAGCGHKTQSAATSSSSSTATSAKVSNQSQVSSANSSSVSEKQAESNASLESIEPKNVAGAVLTVGAQSDEAWQNLLDSASNGDGNLQVTLEDASGMVTETGTGMFYSFTLDGNNGGEINGYTISQDEKTIYLYREQSHGSAERTIQPFKTISVQQVVKAAQQSKVQEIGNNTTIKEDN
;
A
#
# COMPACT_ATOMS: atom_id res chain seq x y z
N MET A 1 -23.46 -38.00 -14.58
CA MET A 1 -24.17 -37.47 -15.76
C MET A 1 -24.05 -35.95 -15.76
N ILE A 2 -23.44 -35.42 -16.82
CA ILE A 2 -23.07 -34.02 -17.02
C ILE A 2 -24.29 -33.22 -17.50
N LYS A 3 -24.49 -32.01 -16.98
CA LYS A 3 -25.19 -30.93 -17.70
C LYS A 3 -24.45 -29.61 -17.50
N LYS A 4 -23.39 -29.41 -18.30
CA LYS A 4 -22.78 -28.11 -18.56
C LYS A 4 -23.77 -27.29 -19.40
N LYS A 5 -24.15 -26.10 -18.94
CA LYS A 5 -24.76 -25.08 -19.80
C LYS A 5 -23.74 -23.97 -20.00
N LEU A 6 -23.07 -24.10 -21.14
CA LEU A 6 -22.19 -23.13 -21.77
C LEU A 6 -23.08 -22.04 -22.37
N LEU A 7 -22.89 -20.77 -22.00
CA LEU A 7 -23.43 -19.64 -22.75
C LEU A 7 -22.24 -18.83 -23.27
N ILE A 8 -22.11 -18.80 -24.59
CA ILE A 8 -21.06 -18.13 -25.36
C ILE A 8 -21.68 -16.88 -26.02
N THR A 9 -20.84 -15.86 -26.23
CA THR A 9 -20.97 -14.67 -27.12
C THR A 9 -21.94 -13.57 -26.66
N SER A 10 -21.55 -12.28 -26.65
CA SER A 10 -20.95 -11.56 -27.78
C SER A 10 -20.01 -10.42 -27.37
N ILE A 11 -18.89 -10.32 -28.10
CA ILE A 11 -17.96 -9.20 -28.15
C ILE A 11 -18.60 -8.07 -28.95
N ALA A 12 -18.68 -6.86 -28.38
CA ALA A 12 -18.89 -5.63 -29.13
C ALA A 12 -17.62 -4.78 -29.02
N LEU A 13 -16.83 -4.84 -30.09
CA LEU A 13 -15.65 -4.04 -30.35
C LEU A 13 -16.11 -2.64 -30.79
N ILE A 14 -15.87 -1.59 -30.02
CA ILE A 14 -16.03 -0.20 -30.48
C ILE A 14 -14.64 0.43 -30.55
N MET A 15 -14.13 0.56 -31.78
CA MET A 15 -13.05 1.47 -32.11
C MET A 15 -13.61 2.88 -32.23
N MET A 16 -12.98 3.87 -31.57
CA MET A 16 -13.07 5.26 -31.98
C MET A 16 -11.68 5.92 -31.94
N THR A 17 -11.10 5.94 -33.15
CA THR A 17 -10.27 6.97 -33.80
C THR A 17 -9.49 7.98 -32.95
N LEU A 18 -8.16 7.87 -33.08
CA LEU A 18 -7.15 8.87 -32.79
C LEU A 18 -7.17 9.98 -33.86
N ALA A 19 -7.43 11.23 -33.48
CA ALA A 19 -7.18 12.41 -34.30
C ALA A 19 -6.85 13.61 -33.40
N GLY A 20 -5.60 14.05 -33.45
CA GLY A 20 -5.10 15.21 -32.71
C GLY A 20 -3.76 15.67 -33.29
N CYS A 21 -3.83 16.31 -34.46
CA CYS A 21 -2.69 16.93 -35.12
C CYS A 21 -2.21 18.18 -34.36
N GLY A 22 -0.90 18.25 -34.15
CA GLY A 22 -0.13 19.47 -34.37
C GLY A 22 0.01 20.42 -33.18
N HIS A 23 1.23 20.52 -32.66
CA HIS A 23 1.92 21.81 -32.53
C HIS A 23 3.43 21.60 -32.71
N LYS A 24 3.99 22.26 -33.73
CA LYS A 24 5.43 22.39 -33.94
C LYS A 24 5.95 23.45 -32.98
N THR A 25 6.83 23.10 -32.06
CA THR A 25 7.69 24.08 -31.39
C THR A 25 9.05 24.09 -32.09
N GLN A 26 9.23 25.18 -32.82
CA GLN A 26 10.42 25.56 -33.55
C GLN A 26 11.59 25.77 -32.58
N SER A 27 12.69 25.05 -32.78
CA SER A 27 13.97 25.36 -32.16
C SER A 27 14.50 26.68 -32.72
N ALA A 28 14.76 27.65 -31.86
CA ALA A 28 15.60 28.80 -32.18
C ALA A 28 17.00 28.53 -31.60
N ALA A 29 17.95 28.28 -32.50
CA ALA A 29 19.37 28.36 -32.21
C ALA A 29 19.78 29.84 -32.18
N THR A 30 20.41 30.27 -31.09
CA THR A 30 21.21 31.49 -31.05
C THR A 30 22.55 31.17 -30.39
N SER A 31 23.57 31.08 -31.23
CA SER A 31 24.98 31.01 -30.86
C SER A 31 25.50 32.44 -30.66
N SER A 32 26.11 32.76 -29.51
CA SER A 32 27.20 33.75 -29.43
C SER A 32 28.00 33.60 -28.13
N SER A 33 29.16 32.96 -28.26
CA SER A 33 30.51 33.32 -27.78
C SER A 33 30.76 34.16 -26.51
N SER A 34 31.88 33.75 -25.86
CA SER A 34 32.85 34.51 -25.03
C SER A 34 32.54 34.58 -23.52
N SER A 35 33.44 34.35 -22.56
CA SER A 35 34.89 34.10 -22.54
C SER A 35 35.33 33.64 -21.13
N THR A 36 36.31 32.73 -21.08
CA THR A 36 37.46 32.65 -20.15
C THR A 36 37.25 32.57 -18.62
N ALA A 37 37.76 31.49 -17.98
CA ALA A 37 38.82 31.58 -16.96
C ALA A 37 39.25 30.21 -16.38
N THR A 38 40.53 29.88 -16.64
CA THR A 38 41.51 29.21 -15.75
C THR A 38 41.19 27.85 -15.11
N SER A 39 41.81 26.80 -15.66
CA SER A 39 42.09 25.54 -14.95
C SER A 39 43.42 25.64 -14.21
N ALA A 40 43.40 25.41 -12.89
CA ALA A 40 44.59 25.04 -12.13
C ALA A 40 44.23 24.15 -10.92
N LYS A 41 44.67 22.88 -11.02
CA LYS A 41 45.31 22.05 -9.98
C LYS A 41 44.51 21.73 -8.69
N VAL A 42 44.34 20.43 -8.40
CA VAL A 42 45.08 19.64 -7.38
C VAL A 42 44.49 18.21 -7.30
N SER A 43 45.38 17.24 -7.10
CA SER A 43 45.17 15.78 -7.05
C SER A 43 45.07 15.25 -5.62
N ASN A 44 44.58 14.01 -5.49
CA ASN A 44 44.57 13.10 -4.30
C ASN A 44 43.54 13.48 -3.21
N GLN A 45 42.85 12.60 -2.48
CA GLN A 45 43.13 11.22 -2.04
C GLN A 45 41.89 10.59 -1.33
N SER A 46 41.83 9.25 -1.26
CA SER A 46 41.23 8.42 -0.17
C SER A 46 39.70 8.26 -0.02
N GLN A 47 39.25 7.05 -0.39
CA GLN A 47 38.64 6.02 0.47
C GLN A 47 37.66 6.36 1.62
N VAL A 48 36.52 5.64 1.54
CA VAL A 48 35.70 5.04 2.63
C VAL A 48 34.90 5.99 3.51
N SER A 49 33.58 5.83 3.46
CA SER A 49 32.71 5.92 4.64
C SER A 49 31.47 5.06 4.41
N SER A 50 31.45 3.90 5.07
CA SER A 50 30.26 3.10 5.29
C SER A 50 29.19 3.96 5.95
N ALA A 51 28.04 4.12 5.30
CA ALA A 51 26.88 4.71 5.94
C ALA A 51 26.34 3.71 6.97
N ASN A 52 26.75 3.91 8.22
CA ASN A 52 26.17 3.29 9.39
C ASN A 52 24.73 3.81 9.52
N SER A 53 23.75 3.02 9.08
CA SER A 53 22.34 3.25 9.37
C SER A 53 22.17 3.12 10.88
N SER A 54 22.09 4.27 11.56
CA SER A 54 21.76 4.36 12.98
C SER A 54 20.36 3.78 13.19
N SER A 55 20.28 2.50 13.57
CA SER A 55 19.05 1.93 14.12
C SER A 55 18.82 2.62 15.45
N VAL A 56 17.95 3.64 15.46
CA VAL A 56 17.45 4.22 16.70
C VAL A 56 16.55 3.16 17.32
N SER A 57 17.15 2.28 18.13
CA SER A 57 16.39 1.42 19.03
C SER A 57 15.87 2.29 20.16
N GLU A 58 14.75 2.95 19.90
CA GLU A 58 13.92 3.47 20.97
C GLU A 58 13.43 2.26 21.77
N LYS A 59 14.10 1.97 22.90
CA LYS A 59 13.51 1.17 23.97
C LYS A 59 12.36 1.99 24.55
N GLN A 60 11.23 1.97 23.84
CA GLN A 60 9.97 2.48 24.33
C GLN A 60 9.50 1.51 25.42
N ALA A 61 9.18 2.06 26.59
CA ALA A 61 8.54 1.30 27.65
C ALA A 61 7.36 0.51 27.05
N GLU A 62 7.24 -0.76 27.41
CA GLU A 62 6.09 -1.59 27.05
C GLU A 62 4.84 -0.99 27.69
N SER A 63 4.26 0.01 27.05
CA SER A 63 2.87 0.35 27.27
C SER A 63 2.07 -0.88 26.83
N ASN A 64 1.13 -1.35 27.66
CA ASN A 64 0.15 -2.37 27.30
C ASN A 64 -0.80 -1.83 26.22
N ALA A 65 -0.28 -1.63 25.01
CA ALA A 65 -1.03 -1.18 23.85
C ALA A 65 -1.97 -2.32 23.46
N SER A 66 -3.26 -2.01 23.38
CA SER A 66 -4.33 -2.94 23.00
C SER A 66 -5.20 -2.29 21.94
N LEU A 67 -5.72 -3.11 21.02
CA LEU A 67 -6.66 -2.67 20.00
C LEU A 67 -8.11 -2.64 20.50
N GLU A 68 -8.41 -3.27 21.64
CA GLU A 68 -9.78 -3.44 22.18
C GLU A 68 -10.51 -2.11 22.41
N SER A 69 -9.78 -1.04 22.76
CA SER A 69 -10.36 0.28 23.01
C SER A 69 -10.50 1.15 21.76
N ILE A 70 -10.15 0.64 20.58
CA ILE A 70 -10.14 1.38 19.32
C ILE A 70 -11.20 0.79 18.40
N GLU A 71 -12.05 1.64 17.85
CA GLU A 71 -13.05 1.18 16.87
C GLU A 71 -12.37 0.49 15.68
N PRO A 72 -12.88 -0.65 15.18
CA PRO A 72 -12.23 -1.42 14.11
C PRO A 72 -11.91 -0.60 12.85
N LYS A 73 -12.78 0.35 12.48
CA LYS A 73 -12.54 1.27 11.35
C LYS A 73 -11.31 2.16 11.55
N ASN A 74 -11.05 2.60 12.80
CA ASN A 74 -9.89 3.40 13.14
C ASN A 74 -8.63 2.55 13.23
N VAL A 75 -8.74 1.28 13.66
CA VAL A 75 -7.64 0.30 13.55
C VAL A 75 -7.25 0.11 12.09
N ALA A 76 -8.23 -0.13 11.22
CA ALA A 76 -7.98 -0.32 9.79
C ALA A 76 -7.33 0.91 9.13
N GLY A 77 -7.84 2.11 9.39
CA GLY A 77 -7.24 3.35 8.91
C GLY A 77 -5.82 3.57 9.45
N ALA A 78 -5.58 3.21 10.72
CA ALA A 78 -4.25 3.28 11.33
C ALA A 78 -3.27 2.29 10.70
N VAL A 79 -3.70 1.04 10.47
CA VAL A 79 -2.90 0.01 9.79
C VAL A 79 -2.55 0.45 8.37
N LEU A 80 -3.52 0.97 7.60
CA LEU A 80 -3.27 1.52 6.28
C LEU A 80 -2.25 2.67 6.31
N THR A 81 -2.41 3.60 7.25
CA THR A 81 -1.51 4.74 7.43
C THR A 81 -0.08 4.34 7.81
N VAL A 82 0.08 3.32 8.66
CA VAL A 82 1.40 2.81 9.05
C VAL A 82 2.02 1.99 7.91
N GLY A 83 1.22 1.16 7.23
CA GLY A 83 1.67 0.32 6.11
C GLY A 83 2.14 1.11 4.90
N ALA A 84 1.41 2.17 4.54
CA ALA A 84 1.72 3.09 3.44
C ALA A 84 3.13 3.70 3.51
N GLN A 85 3.68 3.88 4.72
CA GLN A 85 5.05 4.39 4.91
C GLN A 85 6.13 3.44 4.38
N SER A 86 5.78 2.17 4.15
CA SER A 86 6.72 1.11 3.75
C SER A 86 6.46 0.56 2.34
N ASP A 87 5.36 0.95 1.68
CA ASP A 87 4.95 0.36 0.40
C ASP A 87 4.12 1.32 -0.47
N GLU A 88 4.47 1.39 -1.76
CA GLU A 88 3.84 2.31 -2.73
C GLU A 88 2.38 1.96 -3.03
N ALA A 89 2.02 0.67 -3.10
CA ALA A 89 0.63 0.29 -3.37
C ALA A 89 -0.28 0.67 -2.19
N TRP A 90 0.21 0.46 -0.97
CA TRP A 90 -0.47 0.92 0.25
C TRP A 90 -0.54 2.44 0.34
N GLN A 91 0.49 3.17 -0.11
CA GLN A 91 0.46 4.63 -0.18
C GLN A 91 -0.58 5.12 -1.19
N ASN A 92 -0.68 4.51 -2.37
CA ASN A 92 -1.70 4.85 -3.35
C ASN A 92 -3.12 4.60 -2.82
N LEU A 93 -3.31 3.46 -2.13
CA LEU A 93 -4.58 3.14 -1.46
C LEU A 93 -4.93 4.18 -0.37
N LEU A 94 -3.95 4.59 0.45
CA LEU A 94 -4.11 5.63 1.46
C LEU A 94 -4.50 6.97 0.82
N ASP A 95 -3.84 7.36 -0.26
CA ASP A 95 -4.10 8.62 -0.96
C ASP A 95 -5.52 8.63 -1.53
N SER A 96 -5.96 7.56 -2.19
CA SER A 96 -7.34 7.43 -2.69
C SER A 96 -8.38 7.47 -1.57
N ALA A 97 -8.14 6.75 -0.46
CA ALA A 97 -9.03 6.77 0.70
C ALA A 97 -9.09 8.17 1.38
N SER A 98 -7.98 8.91 1.37
CA SER A 98 -7.88 10.23 2.00
C SER A 98 -8.46 11.35 1.13
N ASN A 99 -8.34 11.24 -0.19
CA ASN A 99 -8.84 12.23 -1.15
C ASN A 99 -10.33 12.08 -1.46
N GLY A 100 -10.96 10.98 -1.01
CA GLY A 100 -12.36 10.70 -1.27
C GLY A 100 -12.62 10.15 -2.68
N ASP A 101 -11.61 9.55 -3.31
CA ASP A 101 -11.72 8.92 -4.63
C ASP A 101 -12.48 7.58 -4.59
N GLY A 102 -12.86 7.14 -3.38
CA GLY A 102 -13.70 5.99 -3.09
C GLY A 102 -13.81 5.78 -1.58
N ASN A 103 -14.76 4.96 -1.14
CA ASN A 103 -14.87 4.58 0.26
C ASN A 103 -13.96 3.39 0.55
N LEU A 104 -13.11 3.51 1.57
CA LEU A 104 -12.34 2.38 2.05
C LEU A 104 -13.29 1.33 2.61
N GLN A 105 -13.17 0.11 2.13
CA GLN A 105 -13.91 -1.03 2.63
C GLN A 105 -12.92 -2.07 3.15
N VAL A 106 -13.25 -2.60 4.33
CA VAL A 106 -12.50 -3.70 4.94
C VAL A 106 -13.41 -4.90 4.97
N THR A 107 -13.05 -5.94 4.22
CA THR A 107 -13.75 -7.23 4.26
C THR A 107 -12.98 -8.18 5.17
N LEU A 108 -13.69 -8.83 6.07
CA LEU A 108 -13.14 -9.88 6.93
C LEU A 108 -13.31 -11.22 6.21
N GLU A 109 -12.20 -11.89 5.96
CA GLU A 109 -12.11 -13.16 5.24
C GLU A 109 -11.37 -14.20 6.09
N ASP A 110 -11.62 -15.48 5.85
CA ASP A 110 -10.82 -16.56 6.47
C ASP A 110 -9.38 -16.51 5.95
N ALA A 111 -8.41 -16.37 6.85
CA ALA A 111 -7.00 -16.28 6.50
C ALA A 111 -6.39 -17.64 6.09
N SER A 112 -7.06 -18.75 6.38
CA SER A 112 -6.56 -20.11 6.17
C SER A 112 -6.29 -20.41 4.70
N GLY A 113 -5.05 -20.82 4.40
CA GLY A 113 -4.60 -21.09 3.04
C GLY A 113 -4.32 -19.85 2.20
N MET A 114 -4.83 -18.67 2.59
CA MET A 114 -4.62 -17.39 1.91
C MET A 114 -3.26 -16.77 2.26
N VAL A 115 -2.90 -16.75 3.55
CA VAL A 115 -1.68 -16.08 4.04
C VAL A 115 -0.87 -16.96 5.00
N THR A 116 0.45 -16.70 5.10
CA THR A 116 1.34 -17.55 5.90
C THR A 116 1.22 -17.30 7.40
N GLU A 117 0.97 -16.04 7.82
CA GLU A 117 0.78 -15.68 9.23
C GLU A 117 -0.72 -15.41 9.46
N THR A 118 -1.49 -16.47 9.73
CA THR A 118 -2.96 -16.36 9.88
C THR A 118 -3.37 -15.63 11.15
N GLY A 119 -2.52 -15.60 12.18
CA GLY A 119 -2.79 -14.89 13.42
C GLY A 119 -4.08 -15.37 14.09
N THR A 120 -4.98 -14.45 14.42
CA THR A 120 -6.32 -14.71 14.97
C THR A 120 -7.26 -15.48 14.02
N GLY A 121 -6.82 -15.80 12.80
CA GLY A 121 -7.58 -16.55 11.79
C GLY A 121 -8.32 -15.66 10.79
N MET A 122 -8.32 -14.35 10.98
CA MET A 122 -9.01 -13.40 10.12
C MET A 122 -8.03 -12.58 9.28
N PHE A 123 -8.33 -12.46 8.00
CA PHE A 123 -7.69 -11.53 7.08
C PHE A 123 -8.58 -10.31 6.88
N TYR A 124 -8.00 -9.12 7.07
CA TYR A 124 -8.67 -7.83 6.90
C TYR A 124 -8.25 -7.26 5.54
N SER A 125 -9.08 -7.50 4.54
CA SER A 125 -8.86 -7.17 3.13
C SER A 125 -9.30 -5.74 2.82
N PHE A 126 -8.40 -4.93 2.28
CA PHE A 126 -8.70 -3.57 1.86
C PHE A 126 -9.17 -3.51 0.41
N THR A 127 -10.28 -2.82 0.19
CA THR A 127 -10.80 -2.50 -1.14
C THR A 127 -11.27 -1.04 -1.20
N LEU A 128 -11.33 -0.48 -2.41
CA LEU A 128 -11.96 0.82 -2.65
C LEU A 128 -13.26 0.59 -3.41
N ASP A 129 -14.38 1.05 -2.84
CA ASP A 129 -15.71 0.84 -3.39
C ASP A 129 -16.04 -0.65 -3.70
N GLY A 130 -15.42 -1.58 -2.97
CA GLY A 130 -15.59 -3.01 -3.16
C GLY A 130 -14.79 -3.59 -4.33
N ASN A 131 -13.95 -2.78 -4.97
CA ASN A 131 -13.03 -3.22 -6.02
C ASN A 131 -11.61 -3.28 -5.45
N ASN A 132 -10.91 -4.38 -5.70
CA ASN A 132 -9.52 -4.58 -5.33
C ASN A 132 -8.58 -4.55 -6.54
N GLY A 133 -9.11 -4.36 -7.76
CA GLY A 133 -8.31 -4.35 -9.00
C GLY A 133 -7.58 -5.66 -9.27
N GLY A 134 -7.90 -6.74 -8.55
CA GLY A 134 -7.15 -7.97 -8.57
C GLY A 134 -5.93 -8.01 -7.64
N GLU A 135 -5.68 -6.96 -6.87
CA GLU A 135 -4.63 -6.91 -5.88
C GLU A 135 -5.15 -7.41 -4.52
N ILE A 136 -4.28 -8.08 -3.77
CA ILE A 136 -4.55 -8.42 -2.38
C ILE A 136 -3.78 -7.43 -1.55
N ASN A 137 -4.47 -6.53 -0.85
CA ASN A 137 -3.90 -5.61 0.14
C ASN A 137 -4.65 -5.83 1.44
N GLY A 138 -3.96 -6.14 2.52
CA GLY A 138 -4.64 -6.41 3.79
C GLY A 138 -3.70 -6.85 4.89
N TYR A 139 -4.26 -7.20 6.03
CA TYR A 139 -3.47 -7.55 7.20
C TYR A 139 -4.10 -8.67 8.02
N THR A 140 -3.28 -9.30 8.85
CA THR A 140 -3.73 -10.17 9.96
C THR A 140 -3.18 -9.65 11.28
N ILE A 141 -3.83 -10.03 12.38
CA ILE A 141 -3.39 -9.71 13.74
C ILE A 141 -2.87 -11.00 14.37
N SER A 142 -1.65 -10.99 14.89
CA SER A 142 -1.05 -12.11 15.61
C SER A 142 -1.92 -12.63 16.77
N GLN A 143 -1.76 -13.90 17.15
CA GLN A 143 -2.52 -14.54 18.21
C GLN A 143 -2.33 -13.90 19.59
N ASP A 144 -1.17 -13.27 19.83
CA ASP A 144 -0.88 -12.53 21.06
C ASP A 144 -1.31 -11.06 21.00
N GLU A 145 -1.90 -10.64 19.87
CA GLU A 145 -2.39 -9.30 19.57
C GLU A 145 -1.34 -8.19 19.76
N LYS A 146 -0.05 -8.51 19.60
CA LYS A 146 1.04 -7.52 19.69
C LYS A 146 1.58 -7.10 18.33
N THR A 147 1.38 -7.96 17.35
CA THR A 147 1.96 -7.86 16.01
C THR A 147 0.89 -7.86 14.95
N ILE A 148 1.10 -7.05 13.91
CA ILE A 148 0.26 -7.01 12.71
C ILE A 148 1.13 -7.32 11.50
N TYR A 149 0.67 -8.26 10.69
CA TYR A 149 1.33 -8.71 9.47
C TYR A 149 0.66 -8.07 8.26
N LEU A 150 1.43 -7.38 7.42
CA LEU A 150 0.92 -6.65 6.25
C LEU A 150 1.21 -7.44 4.98
N TYR A 151 0.19 -7.57 4.15
CA TYR A 151 0.22 -8.35 2.92
C TYR A 151 -0.04 -7.45 1.71
N ARG A 152 0.67 -7.77 0.63
CA ARG A 152 0.43 -7.22 -0.69
C ARG A 152 0.71 -8.30 -1.73
N GLU A 153 -0.11 -8.40 -2.77
CA GLU A 153 0.16 -9.29 -3.90
C GLU A 153 0.23 -8.50 -5.21
N GLN A 154 1.44 -8.42 -5.79
CA GLN A 154 1.73 -7.53 -6.92
C GLN A 154 1.37 -8.10 -8.30
N SER A 155 0.97 -9.36 -8.42
CA SER A 155 0.65 -9.96 -9.72
C SER A 155 -0.22 -11.19 -9.53
N HIS A 156 -1.30 -11.32 -10.31
CA HIS A 156 -2.07 -12.57 -10.43
C HIS A 156 -1.22 -13.66 -11.09
N GLY A 157 -1.01 -14.76 -10.38
CA GLY A 157 -0.11 -15.81 -10.83
C GLY A 157 -0.15 -17.04 -9.95
N SER A 158 -1.35 -17.63 -9.81
CA SER A 158 -1.70 -18.98 -9.30
C SER A 158 -2.75 -18.91 -8.20
N ALA A 159 -3.80 -19.72 -8.35
CA ALA A 159 -4.90 -19.87 -7.38
C ALA A 159 -4.49 -20.64 -6.11
N GLU A 160 -3.20 -20.97 -5.96
CA GLU A 160 -2.71 -21.94 -4.96
C GLU A 160 -1.54 -21.41 -4.12
N ARG A 161 -1.19 -20.12 -4.21
CA ARG A 161 -0.08 -19.57 -3.40
C ARG A 161 -0.61 -18.88 -2.14
N THR A 162 -0.05 -19.29 -1.02
CA THR A 162 -0.19 -18.61 0.27
C THR A 162 0.75 -17.39 0.29
N ILE A 163 0.22 -16.22 0.64
CA ILE A 163 0.93 -14.94 0.57
C ILE A 163 1.73 -14.71 1.85
N GLN A 164 3.00 -14.31 1.70
CA GLN A 164 3.85 -13.93 2.84
C GLN A 164 3.70 -12.44 3.16
N PRO A 165 3.85 -12.04 4.43
CA PRO A 165 3.82 -10.64 4.77
C PRO A 165 5.03 -9.92 4.20
N PHE A 166 4.82 -8.75 3.58
CA PHE A 166 5.93 -7.90 3.14
C PHE A 166 6.49 -7.05 4.28
N LYS A 167 5.70 -6.86 5.34
CA LYS A 167 6.06 -6.05 6.50
C LYS A 167 5.36 -6.54 7.76
N THR A 168 6.03 -6.35 8.88
CA THR A 168 5.48 -6.54 10.22
C THR A 168 5.53 -5.21 10.97
N ILE A 169 4.44 -4.87 11.65
CA ILE A 169 4.32 -3.66 12.47
C ILE A 169 3.81 -4.04 13.87
N SER A 170 4.07 -3.20 14.86
CA SER A 170 3.56 -3.42 16.22
C SER A 170 2.19 -2.80 16.43
N VAL A 171 1.38 -3.41 17.29
CA VAL A 171 0.12 -2.82 17.75
C VAL A 171 0.33 -1.45 18.40
N GLN A 172 1.48 -1.23 19.06
CA GLN A 172 1.80 0.08 19.61
C GLN A 172 1.91 1.18 18.54
N GLN A 173 2.45 0.87 17.36
CA GLN A 173 2.48 1.81 16.22
C GLN A 173 1.06 2.14 15.75
N VAL A 174 0.20 1.13 15.68
CA VAL A 174 -1.21 1.29 15.25
C VAL A 174 -2.02 2.09 16.27
N VAL A 175 -1.90 1.79 17.56
CA VAL A 175 -2.55 2.55 18.65
C VAL A 175 -2.14 4.02 18.60
N LYS A 176 -0.84 4.30 18.39
CA LYS A 176 -0.34 5.67 18.26
C LYS A 176 -0.90 6.37 17.01
N ALA A 177 -0.98 5.67 15.89
CA ALA A 177 -1.53 6.22 14.65
C ALA A 177 -3.04 6.47 14.75
N ALA A 178 -3.81 5.60 15.40
CA ALA A 178 -5.26 5.74 15.58
C ALA A 178 -5.68 7.01 16.35
N GLN A 179 -4.76 7.59 17.13
CA GLN A 179 -4.99 8.86 17.84
C GLN A 179 -4.87 10.10 16.93
N GLN A 180 -4.36 9.95 15.70
CA GLN A 180 -4.20 11.06 14.76
C GLN A 180 -5.54 11.40 14.11
N SER A 181 -5.89 12.69 14.06
CA SER A 181 -7.16 13.16 13.50
C SER A 181 -7.38 12.71 12.05
N LYS A 182 -6.32 12.70 11.22
CA LYS A 182 -6.38 12.22 9.83
C LYS A 182 -6.80 10.75 9.73
N VAL A 183 -6.36 9.91 10.67
CA VAL A 183 -6.73 8.49 10.72
C VAL A 183 -8.20 8.33 11.10
N GLN A 184 -8.71 9.18 11.99
CA GLN A 184 -10.13 9.18 12.36
C GLN A 184 -11.02 9.63 11.19
N GLU A 185 -10.56 10.57 10.36
CA GLU A 185 -11.25 10.97 9.13
C GLU A 185 -11.34 9.80 8.14
N ILE A 186 -10.24 9.07 7.90
CA ILE A 186 -10.24 7.85 7.08
C ILE A 186 -11.19 6.81 7.69
N GLY A 187 -11.09 6.58 9.00
CA GLY A 187 -11.95 5.64 9.72
C GLY A 187 -13.44 5.97 9.56
N ASN A 188 -13.83 7.25 9.62
CA ASN A 188 -15.21 7.68 9.42
C ASN A 188 -15.75 7.43 8.00
N ASN A 189 -14.86 7.39 7.00
CA ASN A 189 -15.20 7.04 5.62
C ASN A 189 -15.02 5.55 5.32
N THR A 190 -14.65 4.74 6.34
CA THR A 190 -14.40 3.31 6.20
C THR A 190 -15.64 2.49 6.56
N THR A 191 -15.96 1.49 5.73
CA THR A 191 -16.98 0.47 6.03
C THR A 191 -16.33 -0.87 6.33
N ILE A 192 -16.77 -1.54 7.40
CA ILE A 192 -16.36 -2.91 7.72
C ILE A 192 -17.46 -3.88 7.26
N LYS A 193 -17.08 -4.97 6.58
CA LYS A 193 -17.98 -6.02 6.10
C LYS A 193 -17.44 -7.39 6.50
N GLU A 194 -18.34 -8.30 6.83
CA GLU A 194 -18.04 -9.73 6.97
C GLU A 194 -18.41 -10.43 5.66
N ASP A 195 -17.56 -11.32 5.18
CA ASP A 195 -17.90 -12.18 4.05
C ASP A 195 -18.94 -13.22 4.52
N ASN A 196 -20.09 -13.29 3.85
CA ASN A 196 -21.23 -14.17 4.22
C ASN A 196 -21.18 -15.52 3.48
#